data_AF-A0A925ZX60-F1
#
_entry.id   AF-A0A925ZX60-F1
#
_cell.length_a   1.000
_cell.length_b   1.000
_cell.length_c   1.000
_cell.angle_alpha   90.00
_cell.angle_beta   90.00
_cell.angle_gamma   90.00
#
_symmetry.space_group_name_H-M   'P 1'
#
loop_
_entity.id
_entity.type
_entity.pdbx_description
1 polymer ?
#
loop_
_entity_poly.entity_id
_entity_poly.type
_entity_poly.pdbx_seq_one_letter_code
_entity_poly.pdbx_strand_id
1 'polypeptide(L)'
;MPRRRTFVLYQCAAWLLAYGLVVAYLVQRIDNPAYVCAFTLVAFGSYAATIYGYIYGLHPRLYGHLPRLGFGLVVLGFLLVVGAGRLWVEAFVVRPMFPFAHSGFLNGSRGHVGYVAVTICFAFGFGLLARAALRSVALQQQKDELENKQLLAEMNLLKAQVQPHFLFNTLNNIYYEAYREAPRTADLVEKLAALMRYFMELSRQERVPLSAEVAFLRNYLALERIRFRHELVVDLHVTADDDLPVPPMLLIPLVENL
;
A
#
# COMPACT_ATOMS: atom_id res chain seq x y z
N MET A 1 -15.47 -1.55 -2.89
CA MET A 1 -16.46 -0.48 -2.63
C MET A 1 -16.81 -0.18 -1.15
N PRO A 2 -16.70 -1.08 -0.14
CA PRO A 2 -17.16 -0.77 1.24
C PRO A 2 -16.31 0.28 1.99
N ARG A 3 -15.00 0.38 1.69
CA ARG A 3 -14.07 1.35 2.32
C ARG A 3 -14.44 2.82 2.10
N ARG A 4 -15.14 3.16 1.01
CA ARG A 4 -15.49 4.56 0.69
C ARG A 4 -16.66 5.06 1.53
N ARG A 5 -17.64 4.19 1.83
CA ARG A 5 -18.80 4.55 2.67
C ARG A 5 -18.40 4.73 4.12
N THR A 6 -17.57 3.83 4.66
CA THR A 6 -17.05 3.96 6.03
C THR A 6 -16.20 5.22 6.21
N PHE A 7 -15.36 5.56 5.23
CA PHE A 7 -14.58 6.80 5.27
C PHE A 7 -15.45 8.07 5.33
N VAL A 8 -16.50 8.16 4.49
CA VAL A 8 -17.44 9.29 4.51
C VAL A 8 -18.17 9.36 5.84
N LEU A 9 -18.59 8.22 6.40
CA LEU A 9 -19.22 8.15 7.73
C LEU A 9 -18.31 8.71 8.82
N TYR A 10 -17.03 8.33 8.85
CA TYR A 10 -16.07 8.88 9.81
C TYR A 10 -15.87 10.39 9.66
N GLN A 11 -15.84 10.91 8.43
CA GLN A 11 -15.74 12.35 8.22
C GLN A 11 -16.99 13.09 8.70
N CYS A 12 -18.18 12.59 8.39
CA CYS A 12 -19.44 13.18 8.87
C CYS A 12 -19.50 13.14 10.41
N ALA A 13 -19.12 12.03 11.04
CA ALA A 13 -19.08 11.91 12.49
C ALA A 13 -18.09 12.89 13.12
N ALA A 14 -16.90 13.06 12.53
CA ALA A 14 -15.89 14.00 13.02
C ALA A 14 -16.38 15.46 12.91
N TRP A 15 -17.01 15.83 11.79
CA TRP A 15 -17.61 17.16 11.61
C TRP A 15 -18.74 17.42 12.61
N LEU A 16 -19.64 16.45 12.81
CA LEU A 16 -20.74 16.56 13.77
C LEU A 16 -20.23 16.67 15.21
N LEU A 17 -19.21 15.90 15.58
CA LEU A 17 -18.58 15.98 16.90
C LEU A 17 -17.94 17.36 17.12
N ALA A 18 -17.12 17.82 16.17
CA ALA A 18 -16.47 19.13 16.26
C ALA A 18 -17.49 20.27 16.31
N TYR A 19 -18.55 20.20 15.50
CA TYR A 19 -19.66 21.15 15.53
C TYR A 19 -20.34 21.16 16.90
N GLY A 20 -20.70 19.99 17.42
CA GLY A 20 -21.36 19.85 18.72
C GLY A 20 -20.53 20.40 19.87
N LEU A 21 -19.22 20.15 19.89
CA LEU A 21 -18.31 20.69 20.91
C LEU A 21 -18.22 22.22 20.86
N VAL A 22 -18.14 22.82 19.67
CA VAL A 22 -18.10 24.28 19.52
C VAL A 22 -19.42 24.91 19.93
N VAL A 23 -20.56 24.33 19.53
CA VAL A 23 -21.88 24.81 19.96
C VAL A 23 -22.03 24.72 21.48
N ALA A 24 -21.67 23.58 22.08
CA ALA A 24 -21.75 23.39 23.54
C ALA A 24 -20.92 24.42 24.31
N TYR A 25 -19.75 24.78 23.79
CA TYR A 25 -18.90 25.83 24.35
C TYR A 25 -19.51 27.24 24.20
N LEU A 26 -20.04 27.56 23.02
CA LEU A 26 -20.54 28.90 22.72
C LEU A 26 -21.90 29.21 23.37
N VAL A 27 -22.77 28.20 23.54
CA VAL A 27 -24.06 28.37 24.23
C VAL A 27 -23.87 28.79 25.69
N GLN A 28 -22.75 28.46 26.33
CA GLN A 28 -22.43 28.91 27.68
C GLN A 28 -22.06 30.41 27.76
N ARG A 29 -21.84 31.06 26.61
CA ARG A 29 -21.32 32.44 26.53
C ARG A 29 -22.23 33.42 25.80
N ILE A 30 -23.26 32.91 25.10
CA ILE A 30 -24.16 33.70 24.26
C ILE A 30 -25.59 33.31 24.62
N ASP A 31 -26.40 34.30 25.01
CA ASP A 31 -27.77 34.12 25.54
C ASP A 31 -28.82 33.72 24.48
N ASN A 32 -28.39 33.18 23.34
CA ASN A 32 -29.27 32.71 22.28
C ASN A 32 -28.70 31.45 21.59
N PRO A 33 -29.17 30.25 21.94
CA PRO A 33 -28.63 29.00 21.39
C PRO A 33 -28.95 28.82 19.90
N ALA A 34 -30.07 29.35 19.41
CA ALA A 34 -30.43 29.27 18.00
C ALA A 34 -29.46 30.09 17.13
N TYR A 35 -29.08 31.29 17.59
CA TYR A 35 -28.04 32.10 16.95
C TYR A 35 -26.70 31.38 16.94
N VAL A 36 -26.29 30.76 18.06
CA VAL A 36 -25.04 29.98 18.14
C VAL A 36 -25.02 28.85 17.11
N CYS A 37 -26.10 28.07 17.01
CA CYS A 37 -26.21 27.01 16.01
C CYS A 37 -26.09 27.55 14.58
N ALA A 38 -26.84 28.60 14.23
CA ALA A 38 -26.80 29.19 12.89
C ALA A 38 -25.42 29.75 12.53
N PHE A 39 -24.80 30.50 13.45
CA PHE A 39 -23.46 31.06 13.28
C PHE A 39 -22.41 29.96 13.10
N THR A 40 -22.44 28.95 13.96
CA THR A 40 -21.47 27.84 13.93
C THR A 40 -21.64 27.00 12.67
N LEU A 41 -22.87 26.84 12.16
CA LEU A 41 -23.16 26.10 10.94
C LEU A 41 -22.55 26.81 9.72
N VAL A 42 -22.72 28.12 9.61
CA VAL A 42 -22.12 28.93 8.53
C VAL A 42 -20.59 28.87 8.61
N ALA A 43 -20.01 28.96 9.81
CA ALA A 43 -18.58 28.83 10.02
C ALA A 43 -18.04 27.47 9.53
N PHE A 44 -18.65 26.38 9.98
CA PHE A 44 -18.25 25.01 9.61
C PHE A 44 -18.46 24.74 8.12
N GLY A 45 -19.53 25.26 7.53
CA GLY A 45 -19.75 25.22 6.08
C GLY A 45 -18.61 25.89 5.30
N SER A 46 -18.14 27.06 5.76
CA SER A 46 -17.00 27.75 5.14
C SER A 46 -15.68 26.98 5.29
N TYR A 47 -15.47 26.31 6.43
CA TYR A 47 -14.27 25.47 6.65
C TYR A 47 -14.28 24.25 5.74
N ALA A 48 -15.41 23.56 5.65
CA ALA A 48 -15.58 22.42 4.74
C ALA A 48 -15.39 22.86 3.28
N ALA A 49 -15.99 23.98 2.86
CA ALA A 49 -15.79 24.54 1.53
C ALA A 49 -14.32 24.82 1.24
N THR A 50 -13.59 25.40 2.20
CA THR A 50 -12.16 25.69 2.08
C THR A 50 -11.33 24.42 1.93
N ILE A 51 -11.51 23.45 2.85
CA ILE A 51 -10.73 22.20 2.88
C ILE A 51 -11.00 21.36 1.64
N TYR A 52 -12.27 21.06 1.35
CA TYR A 52 -12.63 20.17 0.25
C TYR A 52 -12.51 20.85 -1.11
N GLY A 53 -12.80 22.14 -1.20
CA GLY A 53 -12.58 22.94 -2.40
C GLY A 53 -11.10 23.01 -2.77
N TYR A 54 -10.20 23.09 -1.78
CA TYR A 54 -8.77 22.98 -2.04
C TYR A 54 -8.35 21.56 -2.47
N ILE A 55 -8.72 20.53 -1.70
CA ILE A 55 -8.26 19.15 -1.90
C ILE A 55 -8.78 18.54 -3.21
N TYR A 56 -10.06 18.70 -3.51
CA TYR A 56 -10.71 18.07 -4.66
C TYR A 56 -10.94 19.03 -5.84
N GLY A 57 -10.86 20.34 -5.59
CA GLY A 57 -11.12 21.39 -6.58
C GLY A 57 -9.85 21.94 -7.18
N LEU A 58 -9.18 22.81 -6.40
CA LEU A 58 -8.06 23.65 -6.82
C LEU A 58 -6.78 22.85 -7.04
N HIS A 59 -6.38 22.04 -6.06
CA HIS A 59 -5.12 21.31 -6.13
C HIS A 59 -5.04 20.36 -7.33
N PRO A 60 -5.97 19.42 -7.57
CA PRO A 60 -5.80 18.43 -8.64
C PRO A 60 -5.88 19.05 -10.05
N ARG A 61 -6.60 20.17 -10.22
CA ARG A 61 -6.80 20.78 -11.55
C ARG A 61 -5.72 21.80 -11.92
N LEU A 62 -5.18 22.52 -10.94
CA LEU A 62 -4.35 23.70 -11.20
C LEU A 62 -2.92 23.55 -10.69
N TYR A 63 -2.68 22.70 -9.69
CA TYR A 63 -1.34 22.46 -9.16
C TYR A 63 -0.49 21.71 -10.18
N GLY A 64 0.60 22.33 -10.64
CA GLY A 64 1.48 21.79 -11.68
C GLY A 64 1.14 22.25 -13.10
N HIS A 65 -0.06 22.79 -13.33
CA HIS A 65 -0.47 23.37 -14.62
C HIS A 65 -0.25 24.89 -14.69
N LEU A 66 -0.27 25.58 -13.54
CA LEU A 66 0.06 27.00 -13.44
C LEU A 66 1.45 27.24 -12.82
N PRO A 67 2.10 28.39 -13.14
CA PRO A 67 3.28 28.83 -12.40
C PRO A 67 2.93 29.01 -10.91
N ARG A 68 3.92 28.82 -10.03
CA ARG A 68 3.73 28.84 -8.56
C ARG A 68 3.03 30.11 -8.07
N LEU A 69 3.40 31.26 -8.63
CA LEU A 69 2.77 32.56 -8.33
C LEU A 69 1.30 32.59 -8.77
N GLY A 70 1.00 32.14 -10.00
CA GLY A 70 -0.36 32.07 -10.52
C GLY A 70 -1.27 31.17 -9.68
N PHE A 71 -0.78 30.00 -9.28
CA PHE A 71 -1.51 29.11 -8.37
C PHE A 71 -1.77 29.76 -7.01
N GLY A 72 -0.76 30.45 -6.45
CA GLY A 72 -0.91 31.19 -5.19
C GLY A 72 -1.98 32.27 -5.25
N LEU A 73 -2.06 33.02 -6.36
CA LEU A 73 -3.10 34.05 -6.56
C LEU A 73 -4.50 33.44 -6.68
N VAL A 74 -4.65 32.30 -7.36
CA VAL A 74 -5.94 31.61 -7.46
C VAL A 74 -6.40 31.10 -6.09
N VAL A 75 -5.48 30.52 -5.30
CA VAL A 75 -5.77 30.11 -3.92
C VAL A 75 -6.19 31.32 -3.09
N LEU A 76 -5.45 32.43 -3.16
CA LEU A 76 -5.79 33.65 -2.41
C LEU A 76 -7.17 34.17 -2.79
N GLY A 77 -7.47 34.25 -4.09
CA GLY A 77 -8.78 34.66 -4.59
C GLY A 77 -9.90 33.74 -4.09
N PHE A 78 -9.68 32.42 -4.12
CA PHE A 78 -10.63 31.44 -3.57
C PHE A 78 -10.89 31.67 -2.07
N LEU A 79 -9.85 31.87 -1.26
CA LEU A 79 -10.00 32.13 0.18
C LEU A 79 -10.74 33.44 0.45
N LEU A 80 -10.47 34.49 -0.32
CA LEU A 80 -11.17 35.77 -0.23
C LEU A 80 -12.65 35.63 -0.58
N VAL A 81 -13.00 34.87 -1.63
CA VAL A 81 -14.40 34.62 -2.02
C VAL A 81 -15.14 33.85 -0.93
N VAL A 82 -14.55 32.79 -0.38
CA VAL A 82 -15.17 32.02 0.71
C VAL A 82 -15.34 32.88 1.97
N GLY A 83 -14.34 33.68 2.33
CA GLY A 83 -14.40 34.59 3.47
C GLY A 83 -15.41 35.72 3.32
N ALA A 84 -15.45 36.36 2.16
CA ALA A 84 -16.44 37.38 1.85
C ALA A 84 -17.86 36.80 1.84
N GLY A 85 -18.04 35.61 1.26
CA GLY A 85 -19.32 34.88 1.27
C GLY A 85 -19.80 34.58 2.69
N ARG A 86 -18.90 34.11 3.56
CA ARG A 86 -19.22 33.90 4.99
C ARG A 86 -19.66 35.19 5.68
N LEU A 87 -18.87 36.26 5.55
CA LEU A 87 -19.18 37.56 6.14
C LEU A 87 -20.53 38.10 5.65
N TRP A 88 -20.82 37.91 4.36
CA TRP A 88 -22.08 38.31 3.77
C TRP A 88 -23.26 37.52 4.35
N VAL A 89 -23.17 36.19 4.44
CA VAL A 89 -24.23 35.35 5.03
C VAL A 89 -24.45 35.72 6.51
N GLU A 90 -23.38 35.90 7.27
CA GLU A 90 -23.49 36.28 8.68
C GLU A 90 -24.11 37.69 8.85
N ALA A 91 -23.75 38.65 8.00
CA ALA A 91 -24.24 40.03 8.07
C ALA A 91 -25.69 40.20 7.59
N PHE A 92 -26.08 39.52 6.51
CA PHE A 92 -27.37 39.74 5.83
C PHE A 92 -28.40 38.63 6.07
N VAL A 93 -28.01 37.47 6.60
CA VAL A 93 -28.93 36.38 6.90
C VAL A 93 -28.98 36.11 8.41
N VAL A 94 -27.84 35.80 9.03
CA VAL A 94 -27.82 35.37 10.43
C VAL A 94 -28.14 36.53 11.38
N ARG A 95 -27.46 37.67 11.27
CA ARG A 95 -27.71 38.82 12.17
C ARG A 95 -29.15 39.35 12.10
N PRO A 96 -29.76 39.56 10.92
CA PRO A 96 -31.15 40.04 10.84
C PRO A 96 -32.18 39.05 11.41
N MET A 97 -31.91 37.74 11.35
CA MET A 97 -32.78 36.71 11.96
C MET A 97 -32.73 36.73 13.49
N PHE A 98 -31.64 37.22 14.09
CA PHE A 98 -31.43 37.24 15.53
C PHE A 98 -31.00 38.63 16.04
N PRO A 99 -31.86 39.67 15.91
CA PRO A 99 -31.48 41.06 16.15
C PRO A 99 -31.11 41.37 17.60
N PHE A 100 -31.58 40.57 18.56
CA PHE A 100 -31.29 40.73 19.99
C PHE A 100 -30.15 39.83 20.48
N ALA A 101 -29.52 39.02 19.61
CA ALA A 101 -28.38 38.20 19.99
C ALA A 101 -27.14 39.09 20.14
N HIS A 102 -26.67 39.26 21.37
CA HIS A 102 -25.47 40.04 21.67
C HIS A 102 -24.26 39.11 21.80
N SER A 103 -23.33 39.24 20.87
CA SER A 103 -22.01 38.60 20.98
C SER A 103 -20.94 39.70 21.02
N GLY A 104 -20.52 40.10 22.23
CA GLY A 104 -19.66 41.26 22.46
C GLY A 104 -18.39 41.30 21.58
N PHE A 105 -17.74 40.16 21.35
CA PHE A 105 -16.55 40.06 20.49
C PHE A 105 -16.86 40.10 18.98
N LEU A 106 -18.02 39.58 18.55
CA LEU A 106 -18.38 39.46 17.13
C LEU A 106 -19.11 40.71 16.60
N ASN A 107 -19.57 41.62 17.46
CA ASN A 107 -20.29 42.83 17.04
C ASN A 107 -19.37 43.92 16.46
N GLY A 108 -18.06 43.90 16.76
CA GLY A 108 -17.09 44.82 16.17
C GLY A 108 -16.69 44.40 14.74
N SER A 109 -16.92 45.28 13.74
CA SER A 109 -16.69 44.96 12.32
C SER A 109 -15.24 44.55 12.00
N ARG A 110 -14.23 45.20 12.61
CA ARG A 110 -12.82 44.89 12.38
C ARG A 110 -12.38 43.57 13.04
N GLY A 111 -12.80 43.34 14.29
CA GLY A 111 -12.46 42.11 15.03
C GLY A 111 -13.08 40.87 14.38
N HIS A 112 -14.32 40.99 13.91
CA HIS A 112 -15.03 39.91 13.23
C HIS A 112 -14.37 39.51 11.90
N VAL A 113 -13.97 40.49 11.08
CA VAL A 113 -13.22 40.23 9.84
C VAL A 113 -11.89 39.54 10.13
N GLY A 114 -11.16 39.99 11.15
CA GLY A 114 -9.92 39.34 11.60
C GLY A 114 -10.14 37.88 12.03
N TYR A 115 -11.20 37.62 12.80
CA TYR A 115 -11.57 36.26 13.21
C TYR A 115 -11.90 35.34 12.02
N VAL A 116 -12.67 35.82 11.05
CA VAL A 116 -12.99 35.05 9.83
C VAL A 116 -11.72 34.76 9.03
N ALA A 117 -10.86 35.76 8.84
CA ALA A 117 -9.59 35.58 8.12
C ALA A 117 -8.70 34.52 8.79
N VAL A 118 -8.51 34.60 10.12
CA VAL A 118 -7.71 33.65 10.88
C VAL A 118 -8.27 32.24 10.77
N THR A 119 -9.56 32.05 10.98
CA THR A 119 -10.19 30.72 10.95
C THR A 119 -10.18 30.09 9.55
N ILE A 120 -10.32 30.88 8.49
CA ILE A 120 -10.17 30.40 7.11
C ILE A 120 -8.72 30.03 6.80
N CYS A 121 -7.75 30.81 7.26
CA CYS A 121 -6.32 30.46 7.14
C CYS A 121 -6.00 29.14 7.85
N PHE A 122 -6.56 28.91 9.06
CA PHE A 122 -6.42 27.62 9.75
C PHE A 122 -7.08 26.47 8.98
N ALA A 123 -8.30 26.66 8.46
CA ALA A 123 -8.98 25.64 7.65
C ALA A 123 -8.17 25.31 6.38
N PHE A 124 -7.62 26.32 5.71
CA PHE A 124 -6.74 26.14 4.56
C PHE A 124 -5.46 25.38 4.94
N GLY A 125 -4.80 25.77 6.04
CA GLY A 125 -3.62 25.08 6.56
C GLY A 125 -3.89 23.60 6.85
N PHE A 126 -5.04 23.28 7.45
CA PHE A 126 -5.47 21.90 7.64
C PHE A 126 -5.66 21.16 6.31
N GLY A 127 -6.29 21.80 5.32
CA GLY A 127 -6.43 21.25 3.96
C GLY A 127 -5.07 20.96 3.28
N LEU A 128 -4.08 21.83 3.46
CA LEU A 128 -2.72 21.64 2.97
C LEU A 128 -2.05 20.42 3.62
N LEU A 129 -2.11 20.33 4.95
CA LEU A 129 -1.54 19.22 5.71
C LEU A 129 -2.21 17.88 5.36
N ALA A 130 -3.55 17.85 5.30
CA ALA A 130 -4.30 16.66 4.91
C ALA A 130 -3.90 16.19 3.51
N ARG A 131 -3.74 17.12 2.55
CA ARG A 131 -3.30 16.78 1.19
C ARG A 131 -1.87 16.22 1.17
N ALA A 132 -0.96 16.81 1.94
CA ALA A 132 0.42 16.35 2.06
C ALA A 132 0.49 14.93 2.65
N ALA A 133 -0.31 14.65 3.69
CA ALA A 133 -0.41 13.33 4.31
C ALA A 133 -1.00 12.29 3.34
N LEU A 134 -2.05 12.64 2.59
CA LEU A 134 -2.59 11.72 1.56
C LEU A 134 -1.56 11.43 0.46
N ARG A 135 -0.73 12.41 0.10
CA ARG A 135 0.35 12.24 -0.89
C ARG A 135 1.48 11.37 -0.36
N SER A 136 1.88 11.51 0.90
CA SER A 136 2.97 10.71 1.48
C SER A 136 2.60 9.24 1.57
N VAL A 137 1.37 8.93 1.99
CA VAL A 137 0.85 7.55 2.03
C VAL A 137 0.84 6.93 0.62
N ALA A 138 0.36 7.67 -0.39
CA ALA A 138 0.36 7.17 -1.76
C ALA A 138 1.77 6.95 -2.31
N LEU A 139 2.71 7.85 -2.00
CA LEU A 139 4.10 7.71 -2.43
C LEU A 139 4.79 6.52 -1.77
N GLN A 140 4.48 6.25 -0.49
CA GLN A 140 5.02 5.08 0.21
C GLN A 140 4.57 3.78 -0.46
N GLN A 141 3.27 3.66 -0.77
CA GLN A 141 2.74 2.48 -1.46
C GLN A 141 3.40 2.26 -2.83
N GLN A 142 3.65 3.32 -3.58
CA GLN A 142 4.35 3.22 -4.87
C GLN A 142 5.81 2.78 -4.71
N LYS A 143 6.50 3.22 -3.66
CA LYS A 143 7.86 2.76 -3.36
C LYS A 143 7.89 1.29 -3.02
N ASP A 144 7.01 0.83 -2.12
CA ASP A 144 6.93 -0.57 -1.72
C ASP A 144 6.62 -1.47 -2.93
N GLU A 145 5.77 -1.03 -3.87
CA GLU A 145 5.49 -1.77 -5.10
C GLU A 145 6.71 -1.83 -6.03
N LEU A 146 7.48 -0.74 -6.14
CA LEU A 146 8.68 -0.68 -6.97
C LEU A 146 9.80 -1.55 -6.41
N GLU A 147 10.01 -1.53 -5.10
CA GLU A 147 10.98 -2.39 -4.40
C GLU A 147 10.66 -3.87 -4.61
N ASN A 148 9.38 -4.26 -4.50
CA ASN A 148 8.97 -5.64 -4.79
C ASN A 148 9.25 -6.04 -6.24
N LYS A 149 8.97 -5.15 -7.21
CA LYS A 149 9.29 -5.42 -8.62
C LYS A 149 10.80 -5.54 -8.86
N GLN A 150 11.61 -4.74 -8.18
CA GLN A 150 13.07 -4.83 -8.24
C GLN A 150 13.57 -6.16 -7.67
N LEU A 151 13.11 -6.56 -6.48
CA LEU A 151 13.48 -7.84 -5.87
C LEU A 151 13.10 -9.02 -6.76
N LEU A 152 11.90 -8.99 -7.35
CA LEU A 152 11.48 -10.03 -8.30
C LEU A 152 12.37 -10.06 -9.56
N ALA A 153 12.76 -8.89 -10.09
CA ALA A 153 13.66 -8.81 -11.23
C ALA A 153 15.06 -9.34 -10.89
N GLU A 154 15.62 -8.95 -9.74
CA GLU A 154 16.91 -9.45 -9.25
C GLU A 154 16.88 -10.96 -9.01
N MET A 155 15.82 -11.48 -8.39
CA MET A 155 15.61 -12.91 -8.22
C MET A 155 15.58 -13.62 -9.58
N ASN A 156 14.88 -13.06 -10.57
CA ASN A 156 14.82 -13.65 -11.91
C ASN A 156 16.17 -13.60 -12.64
N LEU A 157 16.95 -12.53 -12.45
CA LEU A 157 18.31 -12.42 -12.98
C LEU A 157 19.25 -13.44 -12.33
N LEU A 158 19.22 -13.57 -11.00
CA LEU A 158 19.98 -14.59 -10.26
C LEU A 158 19.62 -16.00 -10.74
N LYS A 159 18.34 -16.28 -10.96
CA LYS A 159 17.87 -17.55 -11.54
C LYS A 159 18.39 -17.76 -12.97
N ALA A 160 18.45 -16.72 -13.79
CA ALA A 160 18.92 -16.82 -15.17
C ALA A 160 20.44 -17.00 -15.31
N GLN A 161 21.23 -16.69 -14.28
CA GLN A 161 22.69 -16.92 -14.29
C GLN A 161 23.05 -18.41 -14.40
N VAL A 162 22.17 -19.32 -13.96
CA VAL A 162 22.29 -20.74 -14.26
C VAL A 162 21.63 -21.00 -15.61
N GLN A 163 22.40 -21.31 -16.64
CA GLN A 163 21.86 -21.69 -17.96
C GLN A 163 21.42 -23.17 -17.91
N PRO A 164 20.14 -23.48 -17.67
CA PRO A 164 19.72 -24.84 -17.32
C PRO A 164 19.89 -25.78 -18.52
N HIS A 165 19.60 -25.25 -19.70
CA HIS A 165 19.73 -25.96 -20.96
C HIS A 165 21.19 -26.30 -21.28
N PHE A 166 22.10 -25.35 -21.08
CA PHE A 166 23.53 -25.61 -21.27
C PHE A 166 24.01 -26.70 -20.31
N LEU A 167 23.62 -26.62 -19.04
CA LEU A 167 24.03 -27.60 -18.03
C LEU A 167 23.50 -29.00 -18.36
N PHE A 168 22.22 -29.13 -18.70
CA PHE A 168 21.61 -30.40 -19.08
C PHE A 168 22.24 -31.01 -20.33
N ASN A 169 22.47 -30.21 -21.36
CA ASN A 169 23.14 -30.66 -22.58
C ASN A 169 24.57 -31.12 -22.30
N THR A 170 25.29 -30.39 -21.45
CA THR A 170 26.66 -30.74 -21.06
C THR A 170 26.69 -32.07 -20.30
N LEU A 171 25.77 -32.28 -19.35
CA LEU A 171 25.67 -33.54 -18.61
C LEU A 171 25.31 -34.72 -19.53
N ASN A 172 24.35 -34.55 -20.45
CA ASN A 172 24.01 -35.61 -21.40
C ASN A 172 25.17 -35.95 -22.34
N ASN A 173 25.93 -34.96 -22.80
CA ASN A 173 27.11 -35.22 -23.63
C ASN A 173 28.15 -36.04 -22.85
N ILE A 174 28.43 -35.67 -21.60
CA ILE A 174 29.34 -36.44 -20.73
C ILE A 174 28.81 -37.86 -20.48
N TYR A 175 27.50 -38.02 -20.31
CA TYR A 175 26.88 -39.33 -20.19
C TYR A 175 27.17 -40.21 -21.42
N TYR A 176 26.95 -39.71 -22.63
CA TYR A 176 27.19 -40.48 -23.85
C TYR A 176 28.64 -40.88 -24.04
N GLU A 177 29.58 -39.98 -23.73
CA GLU A 177 31.02 -40.28 -23.74
C GLU A 177 31.37 -41.38 -22.71
N ALA A 178 30.83 -41.28 -21.49
CA ALA A 178 31.11 -42.24 -20.42
C ALA A 178 30.39 -43.58 -20.57
N TYR A 179 29.29 -43.66 -21.33
CA TYR A 179 28.39 -44.81 -21.33
C TYR A 179 29.09 -46.14 -21.64
N ARG A 180 30.01 -46.13 -22.61
CA ARG A 180 30.72 -47.34 -23.05
C ARG A 180 31.99 -47.62 -22.25
N GLU A 181 32.68 -46.58 -21.80
CA GLU A 181 34.01 -46.69 -21.18
C GLU A 181 33.96 -46.73 -19.65
N ALA A 182 32.95 -46.11 -19.04
CA ALA A 182 32.77 -46.03 -17.60
C ALA A 182 31.28 -46.07 -17.23
N PRO A 183 30.61 -47.24 -17.33
CA PRO A 183 29.15 -47.36 -17.13
C PRO A 183 28.67 -46.86 -15.77
N ARG A 184 29.48 -47.08 -14.72
CA ARG A 184 29.19 -46.54 -13.39
C ARG A 184 29.21 -45.01 -13.37
N THR A 185 30.17 -44.37 -14.03
CA THR A 185 30.24 -42.91 -14.14
C THR A 185 29.07 -42.36 -14.94
N ALA A 186 28.66 -43.04 -16.02
CA ALA A 186 27.49 -42.66 -16.80
C ALA A 186 26.20 -42.66 -15.95
N ASP A 187 25.93 -43.71 -15.17
CA ASP A 187 24.77 -43.75 -14.26
C ASP A 187 24.77 -42.58 -13.26
N LEU A 188 25.93 -42.18 -12.74
CA LEU A 188 26.03 -41.01 -11.86
C LEU A 188 25.70 -39.70 -12.56
N VAL A 189 26.18 -39.52 -13.80
CA VAL A 189 25.89 -38.33 -14.61
C VAL A 189 24.40 -38.27 -14.97
N GLU A 190 23.77 -39.41 -15.24
CA GLU A 190 22.33 -39.51 -15.48
C GLU A 190 21.52 -39.08 -14.25
N LYS A 191 21.89 -39.57 -13.05
CA LYS A 191 21.25 -39.16 -11.80
C LYS A 191 21.42 -37.67 -11.54
N LEU A 192 22.62 -37.12 -11.79
CA LEU A 192 22.87 -35.69 -11.68
C LEU A 192 22.03 -34.87 -12.67
N ALA A 193 21.90 -35.33 -13.92
CA ALA A 193 21.06 -34.70 -14.93
C ALA A 193 19.56 -34.74 -14.53
N ALA A 194 19.10 -35.83 -13.92
CA ALA A 194 17.75 -35.95 -13.39
C ALA A 194 17.48 -34.96 -12.24
N LEU A 195 18.42 -34.79 -11.31
CA LEU A 195 18.32 -33.77 -10.26
C LEU A 195 18.25 -32.37 -10.85
N MET A 196 19.15 -32.03 -11.78
CA MET A 196 19.17 -30.72 -12.42
C MET A 196 17.87 -30.40 -13.15
N ARG A 197 17.27 -31.39 -13.82
CA ARG A 197 15.95 -31.22 -14.46
C ARG A 197 14.86 -30.92 -13.43
N TYR A 198 14.86 -31.64 -12.31
CA TYR A 198 13.92 -31.38 -11.22
C TYR A 198 14.04 -29.96 -10.67
N PHE A 199 15.27 -29.53 -10.36
CA PHE A 199 15.55 -28.17 -9.88
C PHE A 199 15.14 -27.08 -10.87
N MET A 200 15.19 -27.34 -12.17
CA MET A 200 15.01 -26.31 -13.19
C MET A 200 13.62 -26.26 -13.81
N GLU A 201 12.89 -27.37 -13.78
CA GLU A 201 11.57 -27.50 -14.40
C GLU A 201 10.47 -27.68 -13.35
N LEU A 202 10.63 -28.65 -12.45
CA LEU A 202 9.60 -29.03 -11.49
C LEU A 202 9.53 -28.10 -10.27
N SER A 203 10.66 -27.55 -9.81
CA SER A 203 10.68 -26.56 -8.71
C SER A 203 9.92 -25.26 -9.02
N ARG A 204 9.61 -25.02 -10.30
CA ARG A 204 8.89 -23.83 -10.77
C ARG A 204 7.38 -24.01 -10.77
N GLN A 205 6.91 -25.24 -10.59
CA GLN A 205 5.48 -25.54 -10.50
C GLN A 205 4.98 -25.24 -9.09
N GLU A 206 3.70 -24.87 -8.98
CA GLU A 206 3.10 -24.61 -7.67
C GLU A 206 2.98 -25.90 -6.84
N ARG A 207 2.79 -27.05 -7.51
CA ARG A 207 2.77 -28.39 -6.94
C ARG A 207 3.29 -29.42 -7.94
N VAL A 208 3.83 -30.52 -7.41
CA VAL A 208 4.33 -31.69 -8.14
C VAL A 208 3.78 -32.97 -7.52
N PRO A 209 3.67 -34.08 -8.26
CA PRO A 209 3.26 -35.35 -7.68
C PRO A 209 4.32 -35.83 -6.68
N LEU A 210 3.88 -36.47 -5.59
CA LEU A 210 4.78 -37.01 -4.56
C LEU A 210 5.81 -37.99 -5.14
N SER A 211 5.43 -38.77 -6.15
CA SER A 211 6.33 -39.65 -6.89
C SER A 211 7.55 -38.93 -7.48
N ALA A 212 7.39 -37.67 -7.94
CA ALA A 212 8.49 -36.88 -8.45
C ALA A 212 9.46 -36.42 -7.34
N GLU A 213 8.95 -36.01 -6.17
CA GLU A 213 9.77 -35.71 -4.98
C GLU A 213 10.53 -36.96 -4.51
N VAL A 214 9.87 -38.12 -4.47
CA VAL A 214 10.51 -39.38 -4.07
C VAL A 214 11.60 -39.81 -5.06
N ALA A 215 11.33 -39.72 -6.37
CA ALA A 215 12.33 -40.01 -7.40
C ALA A 215 13.54 -39.07 -7.30
N PHE A 216 13.29 -37.78 -7.05
CA PHE A 216 14.32 -36.78 -6.77
C PHE A 216 15.18 -37.19 -5.56
N LEU A 217 14.56 -37.52 -4.42
CA LEU A 217 15.27 -37.96 -3.21
C LEU A 217 16.12 -39.22 -3.45
N ARG A 218 15.60 -40.21 -4.20
CA ARG A 218 16.36 -41.44 -4.52
C ARG A 218 17.62 -41.13 -5.32
N ASN A 219 17.51 -40.25 -6.33
CA ASN A 219 18.66 -39.84 -7.12
C ASN A 219 19.66 -39.02 -6.29
N TYR A 220 19.17 -38.14 -5.41
CA TYR A 220 20.00 -37.36 -4.50
C TYR A 220 20.81 -38.24 -3.55
N LEU A 221 20.14 -39.18 -2.87
CA LEU A 221 20.79 -40.12 -1.95
C LEU A 221 21.79 -41.03 -2.66
N ALA A 222 21.50 -41.45 -3.90
CA ALA A 222 22.43 -42.25 -4.69
C ALA A 222 23.73 -41.51 -5.02
N LEU A 223 23.66 -40.19 -5.25
CA LEU A 223 24.85 -39.36 -5.45
C LEU A 223 25.59 -39.08 -4.13
N GLU A 224 24.88 -38.75 -3.06
CA GLU A 224 25.49 -38.50 -1.75
C GLU A 224 26.25 -39.73 -1.24
N ARG A 225 25.75 -40.95 -1.47
CA ARG A 225 26.43 -42.22 -1.12
C ARG A 225 27.86 -42.32 -1.63
N ILE A 226 28.22 -41.66 -2.73
CA ILE A 226 29.58 -41.69 -3.30
C ILE A 226 30.58 -40.96 -2.38
N ARG A 227 30.11 -39.93 -1.68
CA ARG A 227 30.95 -39.07 -0.83
C ARG A 227 31.32 -39.73 0.49
N PHE A 228 30.55 -40.72 0.94
CA PHE A 228 30.78 -41.42 2.20
C PHE A 228 31.79 -42.56 2.04
N ARG A 229 32.82 -42.58 2.89
CA ARG A 229 33.82 -43.66 2.94
C ARG A 229 33.29 -44.96 3.56
N HIS A 230 32.25 -44.87 4.38
CA HIS A 230 31.53 -46.00 4.96
C HIS A 230 30.17 -46.13 4.28
N GLU A 231 29.57 -47.33 4.31
CA GLU A 231 28.25 -47.57 3.71
C GLU A 231 27.17 -46.70 4.36
N LEU A 232 26.69 -45.69 3.63
CA LEU A 232 25.51 -44.91 4.02
C LEU A 232 24.27 -45.78 3.76
N VAL A 233 23.80 -46.45 4.82
CA VAL A 233 22.57 -47.24 4.81
C VAL A 233 21.38 -46.28 4.99
N VAL A 234 20.58 -46.14 3.94
CA VAL A 234 19.33 -45.36 3.98
C VAL A 234 18.19 -46.27 3.57
N ASP A 235 17.24 -46.47 4.48
CA ASP A 235 16.00 -47.17 4.24
C ASP A 235 14.88 -46.14 4.00
N LEU A 236 14.37 -46.11 2.77
CA LEU A 236 13.33 -45.18 2.34
C LEU A 236 12.05 -45.97 2.05
N HIS A 237 11.12 -45.93 3.00
CA HIS A 237 9.77 -46.46 2.86
C HIS A 237 8.77 -45.34 2.57
N VAL A 238 7.96 -45.51 1.53
CA VAL A 238 6.93 -44.56 1.12
C VAL A 238 5.59 -45.27 1.11
N THR A 239 4.64 -44.77 1.90
CA THR A 239 3.26 -45.28 1.97
C THR A 239 2.31 -44.11 1.77
N ALA A 240 2.04 -43.76 0.52
CA ALA A 240 1.17 -42.65 0.14
C ALA A 240 0.69 -42.83 -1.31
N ASP A 241 -0.23 -41.98 -1.75
CA ASP A 241 -0.64 -41.89 -3.15
C ASP A 241 0.46 -41.19 -3.97
N ASP A 242 0.90 -41.82 -5.06
CA ASP A 242 2.00 -41.35 -5.91
C ASP A 242 1.67 -40.03 -6.64
N ASP A 243 0.38 -39.78 -6.89
CA ASP A 243 -0.11 -38.57 -7.57
C ASP A 243 -0.49 -37.46 -6.58
N LEU A 244 -0.27 -37.65 -5.28
CA LEU A 244 -0.57 -36.65 -4.26
C LEU A 244 0.19 -35.33 -4.56
N PRO A 245 -0.51 -34.19 -4.75
CA PRO A 245 0.14 -32.95 -5.15
C PRO A 245 0.75 -32.23 -3.94
N VAL A 246 2.08 -32.20 -3.90
CA VAL A 246 2.90 -31.59 -2.86
C VAL A 246 3.68 -30.38 -3.39
N PRO A 247 4.02 -29.38 -2.56
CA PRO A 247 5.00 -28.37 -2.95
C PRO A 247 6.33 -29.01 -3.37
N PRO A 248 6.98 -28.57 -4.45
CA PRO A 248 8.29 -29.08 -4.81
C PRO A 248 9.34 -28.68 -3.77
N MET A 249 10.38 -29.50 -3.66
CA MET A 249 11.46 -29.41 -2.69
C MET A 249 11.02 -29.46 -1.22
N LEU A 250 9.85 -30.03 -0.95
CA LEU A 250 9.33 -30.13 0.42
C LEU A 250 10.17 -31.07 1.29
N LEU A 251 10.63 -32.19 0.72
CA LEU A 251 11.25 -33.26 1.51
C LEU A 251 12.77 -33.14 1.60
N ILE A 252 13.42 -32.45 0.66
CA ILE A 252 14.89 -32.33 0.63
C ILE A 252 15.50 -31.72 1.91
N PRO A 253 14.90 -30.71 2.59
CA PRO A 253 15.50 -30.16 3.82
C PRO A 253 15.57 -31.17 4.97
N LEU A 254 14.73 -32.21 4.93
CA LEU A 254 14.72 -33.30 5.92
C LEU A 254 15.85 -34.30 5.69
N VAL A 255 16.38 -34.37 4.46
CA VAL A 255 17.36 -35.36 4.02
C VAL A 255 18.76 -34.75 3.82
N GLU A 256 18.84 -33.47 3.46
CA GLU A 256 20.09 -32.71 3.24
C GLU A 256 20.98 -32.61 4.49
N ASN A 257 20.38 -32.63 5.69
CA ASN A 257 21.09 -32.45 6.96
C ASN A 257 21.47 -33.78 7.64
N LEU A 258 21.45 -34.90 6.90
CA LEU A 258 21.80 -36.24 7.40
C LEU A 258 23.32 -36.49 7.42
#